data_AF-A0A3B8R4P1-F1
#
_entry.id   AF-A0A3B8R4P1-F1
#
_cell.length_a   1.000
_cell.length_b   1.000
_cell.length_c   1.000
_cell.angle_alpha   90.00
_cell.angle_beta   90.00
_cell.angle_gamma   90.00
#
_symmetry.space_group_name_H-M   'P 1'
#
loop_
_entity.id
_entity.type
_entity.pdbx_description
1 polymer ?
#
loop_
_entity_poly.entity_id
_entity_poly.type
_entity_poly.pdbx_seq_one_letter_code
_entity_poly.pdbx_strand_id
1 'polypeptide(L)'
;LASGTLQDILDCPASVTGQFLSGARRVAVPLDRQPPRDAQWLKLLGASGNNLQTLDLAIPIGLLTCITGVSGSGKSTLINQTLYPVAATALNGATTLTAAPYAAIEGLTFLDKVVDVSQ
;
A
#
# COMPACT_ATOMS: atom_id res chain seq x y z
N LEU A 1 12.56 -29.40 -6.94
CA LEU A 1 12.55 -28.40 -8.03
C LEU A 1 11.69 -28.99 -9.15
N ALA A 2 10.74 -28.23 -9.69
CA ALA A 2 9.87 -28.67 -10.79
C ALA A 2 10.20 -27.87 -12.05
N SER A 3 10.18 -28.52 -13.21
CA SER A 3 10.53 -27.91 -14.51
C SER A 3 9.83 -28.67 -15.64
N GLY A 4 9.40 -27.97 -16.68
CA GLY A 4 8.72 -28.57 -17.83
C GLY A 4 7.52 -27.74 -18.28
N THR A 5 6.52 -28.42 -18.82
CA THR A 5 5.21 -27.86 -19.16
C THR A 5 4.43 -27.46 -17.91
N LEU A 6 3.32 -26.74 -18.09
CA LEU A 6 2.39 -26.46 -16.99
C LEU A 6 1.94 -27.76 -16.30
N GLN A 7 1.68 -28.82 -17.07
CA GLN A 7 1.24 -30.10 -16.53
C GLN A 7 2.32 -30.72 -15.63
N ASP A 8 3.59 -30.69 -16.04
CA ASP A 8 4.72 -31.18 -15.24
C ASP A 8 4.86 -30.41 -13.91
N ILE A 9 4.56 -29.10 -13.91
CA ILE A 9 4.56 -28.26 -12.70
C ILE A 9 3.38 -28.60 -11.78
N LEU A 10 2.21 -28.87 -12.33
CA LEU A 10 1.00 -29.23 -11.58
C LEU A 10 1.09 -30.63 -10.98
N ASP A 11 1.65 -31.59 -11.73
CA ASP A 11 1.77 -32.99 -11.33
C ASP A 11 2.91 -33.24 -10.34
N CYS A 12 3.84 -32.28 -10.18
CA CYS A 12 4.92 -32.37 -9.20
C CYS A 12 4.44 -31.96 -7.78
N PRO A 13 4.22 -32.90 -6.84
CA PRO A 13 3.65 -32.57 -5.53
C PRO A 13 4.62 -31.75 -4.66
N ALA A 14 5.92 -31.77 -4.97
CA ALA A 14 6.93 -30.95 -4.29
C ALA A 14 6.98 -29.49 -4.80
N SER A 15 6.25 -29.16 -5.87
CA SER A 15 6.21 -27.81 -6.45
C SER A 15 5.27 -26.90 -5.65
N VAL A 16 5.81 -25.95 -4.88
CA VAL A 16 4.98 -24.95 -4.18
C VAL A 16 4.15 -24.14 -5.17
N THR A 17 4.73 -23.72 -6.29
CA THR A 17 4.01 -23.03 -7.38
C THR A 17 2.89 -23.91 -7.93
N GLY A 18 3.15 -25.19 -8.19
CA GLY A 18 2.14 -26.14 -8.67
C GLY A 18 0.98 -26.32 -7.69
N GLN A 19 1.26 -26.35 -6.39
CA GLN A 19 0.23 -26.41 -5.35
C GLN A 19 -0.66 -25.16 -5.33
N PHE A 20 -0.11 -23.95 -5.57
CA PHE A 20 -0.93 -22.73 -5.68
C PHE A 20 -1.72 -22.66 -6.99
N LEU A 21 -1.12 -23.03 -8.12
CA LEU A 21 -1.78 -23.03 -9.43
C LEU A 21 -2.93 -24.04 -9.50
N SER A 22 -2.76 -25.24 -8.93
CA SER A 22 -3.82 -26.24 -8.80
C SER A 22 -4.88 -25.88 -7.75
N GLY A 23 -4.58 -24.92 -6.87
CA GLY A 23 -5.42 -24.56 -5.74
C GLY A 23 -5.40 -25.56 -4.59
N ALA A 24 -4.46 -26.53 -4.57
CA ALA A 24 -4.19 -27.39 -3.40
C ALA A 24 -3.67 -26.56 -2.21
N ARG A 25 -2.94 -25.47 -2.49
CA ARG A 25 -2.65 -24.37 -1.54
C ARG A 25 -3.32 -23.10 -2.04
N ARG A 26 -3.82 -22.29 -1.11
CA ARG A 26 -4.48 -21.00 -1.40
C ARG A 26 -4.17 -20.00 -0.31
N VAL A 27 -4.18 -18.71 -0.66
CA VAL A 27 -4.19 -17.64 0.34
C VAL A 27 -5.60 -17.52 0.88
N ALA A 28 -5.77 -17.80 2.17
CA ALA A 28 -7.07 -17.71 2.81
C ALA A 28 -7.53 -16.24 2.87
N VAL A 29 -8.80 -16.00 2.52
CA VAL A 29 -9.43 -14.69 2.69
C VAL A 29 -10.06 -14.67 4.09
N PRO A 30 -9.76 -13.69 4.95
CA PRO A 30 -10.38 -13.56 6.26
C PRO A 30 -11.91 -13.49 6.14
N LEU A 31 -12.62 -14.26 6.95
CA LEU A 31 -14.09 -14.24 7.02
C LEU A 31 -14.60 -12.94 7.65
N ASP A 32 -13.88 -12.43 8.65
CA ASP A 32 -14.19 -11.19 9.35
C ASP A 32 -13.16 -10.10 9.02
N ARG A 33 -13.63 -8.86 8.89
CA ARG A 33 -12.77 -7.68 8.71
C ARG A 33 -12.94 -6.72 9.88
N GLN A 34 -11.82 -6.20 10.36
CA GLN A 34 -11.83 -5.17 11.40
C GLN A 34 -12.42 -3.87 10.83
N PRO A 35 -13.47 -3.31 11.44
CA PRO A 35 -14.00 -2.01 11.03
C PRO A 35 -13.00 -0.90 11.42
N PRO A 36 -13.08 0.29 10.76
CA PRO A 36 -12.34 1.46 11.21
C PRO A 36 -12.69 1.79 12.66
N ARG A 37 -11.69 2.11 13.48
CA ARG A 37 -11.90 2.59 14.85
C ARG A 37 -12.40 4.04 14.83
N ASP A 38 -13.17 4.42 15.85
CA ASP A 38 -13.86 5.70 15.99
C ASP A 38 -12.99 6.93 15.63
N ALA A 39 -13.24 7.47 14.44
CA ALA A 39 -12.71 8.75 13.92
C ALA A 39 -11.18 8.90 13.75
N GLN A 40 -10.38 7.84 13.83
CA GLN A 40 -8.94 7.93 13.57
C GLN A 40 -8.60 7.73 12.09
N TRP A 41 -8.35 8.83 11.40
CA TRP A 41 -8.03 8.86 9.97
C TRP A 41 -6.80 9.70 9.70
N LEU A 42 -5.90 9.18 8.88
CA LEU A 42 -4.85 9.94 8.20
C LEU A 42 -5.47 10.54 6.95
N LYS A 43 -5.45 11.87 6.81
CA LYS A 43 -5.98 12.55 5.61
C LYS A 43 -4.91 13.34 4.92
N LEU A 44 -4.75 13.13 3.62
CA LEU A 44 -3.95 13.96 2.74
C LEU A 44 -4.91 14.72 1.84
N LEU A 45 -4.94 16.04 1.95
CA LEU A 45 -5.89 16.90 1.25
C LEU A 45 -5.22 17.62 0.09
N GLY A 46 -5.93 17.74 -1.03
CA GLY A 46 -5.52 18.51 -2.19
C GLY A 46 -4.24 18.01 -2.88
N ALA A 47 -3.98 16.70 -2.87
CA ALA A 47 -2.81 16.14 -3.54
C ALA A 47 -2.92 16.34 -5.06
N SER A 48 -1.95 17.06 -5.64
CA SER A 48 -2.01 17.60 -7.00
C SER A 48 -0.71 17.42 -7.80
N GLY A 49 0.22 16.60 -7.31
CA GLY A 49 1.46 16.28 -8.00
C GLY A 49 1.26 15.52 -9.33
N ASN A 50 2.12 15.78 -10.31
CA ASN A 50 2.12 15.15 -11.63
C ASN A 50 0.74 15.15 -12.31
N ASN A 51 0.13 13.97 -12.47
CA ASN A 51 -1.16 13.78 -13.13
C ASN A 51 -2.33 13.65 -12.14
N LEU A 52 -2.13 13.92 -10.85
CA LEU A 52 -3.21 13.92 -9.87
C LEU A 52 -4.13 15.12 -10.09
N GLN A 53 -5.43 14.88 -10.20
CA GLN A 53 -6.44 15.90 -10.45
C GLN A 53 -6.96 16.55 -9.16
N THR A 54 -6.05 16.91 -8.24
CA THR A 54 -6.39 17.47 -6.91
C THR A 54 -7.38 16.59 -6.14
N LEU A 55 -6.86 15.59 -5.42
CA LEU A 55 -7.70 14.63 -4.70
C LEU A 55 -7.39 14.60 -3.20
N ASP A 56 -8.41 14.24 -2.44
CA ASP A 56 -8.31 13.97 -1.01
C ASP A 56 -8.24 12.46 -0.78
N LEU A 57 -7.30 12.03 0.05
CA LEU A 57 -7.10 10.65 0.48
C LEU A 57 -7.35 10.54 1.98
N ALA A 58 -8.20 9.61 2.40
CA ALA A 58 -8.40 9.28 3.81
C ALA A 58 -8.08 7.79 4.05
N ILE A 59 -7.13 7.52 4.94
CA ILE A 59 -6.70 6.17 5.33
C ILE A 59 -7.10 5.93 6.80
N PRO A 60 -7.89 4.87 7.09
CA PRO A 60 -8.24 4.55 8.47
C PRO A 60 -7.01 4.01 9.22
N ILE A 61 -6.78 4.52 10.43
CA ILE A 61 -5.66 4.09 11.27
C ILE A 61 -5.91 2.68 11.82
N GLY A 62 -4.85 1.89 11.93
CA GLY A 62 -4.88 0.55 12.51
C GLY A 62 -5.42 -0.55 11.59
N LEU A 63 -5.66 -0.25 10.31
CA LEU A 63 -6.12 -1.20 9.31
C LEU A 63 -5.12 -1.39 8.18
N LEU A 64 -5.10 -2.60 7.60
CA LEU A 64 -4.38 -2.87 6.36
C LEU A 64 -5.13 -2.21 5.20
N THR A 65 -4.58 -1.12 4.67
CA THR A 65 -5.16 -0.39 3.54
C THR A 65 -4.36 -0.69 2.28
N CYS A 66 -5.03 -1.20 1.23
CA CYS A 66 -4.42 -1.43 -0.07
C CYS A 66 -4.78 -0.28 -1.02
N ILE A 67 -3.78 0.38 -1.58
CA ILE A 67 -3.97 1.43 -2.60
C ILE A 67 -3.81 0.80 -3.98
N THR A 68 -4.92 0.63 -4.69
CA THR A 68 -4.97 -0.08 -5.98
C THR A 68 -5.39 0.83 -7.14
N GLY A 69 -5.13 0.40 -8.37
CA GLY A 69 -5.47 1.14 -9.58
C GLY A 69 -4.55 0.78 -10.76
N VAL A 70 -4.97 1.09 -11.97
CA VAL A 70 -4.22 0.78 -13.21
C VAL A 70 -2.84 1.45 -13.25
N SER A 71 -1.92 0.94 -14.07
CA SER A 71 -0.63 1.61 -14.30
C SER A 71 -0.86 3.05 -14.78
N GLY A 72 -0.06 4.00 -14.27
CA GLY A 72 -0.22 5.43 -14.59
C GLY A 72 -1.33 6.16 -13.83
N SER A 73 -2.13 5.51 -12.98
CA SER A 73 -3.23 6.15 -12.25
C SER A 73 -2.80 7.12 -11.12
N GLY A 74 -1.50 7.38 -10.95
CA GLY A 74 -0.98 8.32 -9.95
C GLY A 74 -0.75 7.73 -8.54
N LYS A 75 -0.91 6.42 -8.31
CA LYS A 75 -0.68 5.79 -6.99
C LYS A 75 0.69 6.10 -6.39
N SER A 76 1.76 5.94 -7.17
CA SER A 76 3.13 6.21 -6.71
C SER A 76 3.35 7.69 -6.45
N THR A 77 2.72 8.58 -7.22
CA THR A 77 2.73 10.02 -6.93
C THR A 77 2.06 10.29 -5.59
N LEU A 78 0.87 9.72 -5.37
CA LEU A 78 0.07 9.94 -4.18
C LEU A 78 0.75 9.39 -2.91
N ILE A 79 1.26 8.17 -2.96
CA ILE A 79 1.83 7.51 -1.77
C ILE A 79 3.33 7.80 -1.64
N ASN A 80 4.13 7.48 -2.65
CA ASN A 80 5.59 7.50 -2.52
C ASN A 80 6.19 8.90 -2.68
N GLN A 81 5.58 9.75 -3.51
CA GLN A 81 6.09 11.09 -3.78
C GLN A 81 5.38 12.18 -2.96
N THR A 82 4.21 11.90 -2.39
CA THR A 82 3.45 12.88 -1.59
C THR A 82 3.37 12.41 -0.13
N LEU A 83 2.57 11.38 0.16
CA LEU A 83 2.30 10.98 1.54
C LEU A 83 3.55 10.57 2.33
N TYR A 84 4.42 9.75 1.74
CA TYR A 84 5.62 9.26 2.41
C TYR A 84 6.61 10.37 2.78
N PRO A 85 7.03 11.27 1.86
CA PRO A 85 7.86 12.42 2.21
C PRO A 85 7.27 13.28 3.33
N VAL A 86 5.96 13.59 3.25
CA VAL A 86 5.28 14.39 4.29
C VAL A 86 5.34 13.69 5.64
N ALA A 87 4.99 12.40 5.70
CA ALA A 87 5.02 11.62 6.92
C ALA A 87 6.46 11.43 7.46
N ALA A 88 7.45 11.23 6.59
CA ALA A 88 8.84 11.01 6.97
C ALA A 88 9.47 12.29 7.53
N THR A 89 9.15 13.45 6.95
CA THR A 89 9.59 14.74 7.51
C THR A 89 8.92 14.99 8.86
N ALA A 90 7.61 14.77 8.97
CA ALA A 90 6.87 15.08 10.20
C ALA A 90 7.15 14.10 11.36
N LEU A 91 7.27 12.80 11.08
CA LEU A 91 7.39 11.75 12.10
C LEU A 91 8.84 11.32 12.36
N ASN A 92 9.67 11.30 11.31
CA ASN A 92 11.04 10.80 11.41
C ASN A 92 12.11 11.91 11.37
N GLY A 93 11.72 13.18 11.13
CA GLY A 93 12.65 14.30 11.00
C GLY A 93 13.48 14.29 9.71
N ALA A 94 13.00 13.63 8.64
CA ALA A 94 13.70 13.59 7.37
C ALA A 94 13.77 14.98 6.70
N THR A 95 14.98 15.41 6.28
CA THR A 95 15.23 16.74 5.71
C THR A 95 15.50 16.74 4.21
N THR A 96 15.79 15.58 3.61
CA THR A 96 16.19 15.46 2.20
C THR A 96 15.03 15.08 1.27
N LEU A 97 13.87 14.73 1.83
CA LEU A 97 12.70 14.33 1.06
C LEU A 97 11.84 15.56 0.74
N THR A 98 11.45 15.70 -0.51
CA THR A 98 10.55 16.76 -0.97
C THR A 98 9.23 16.13 -1.40
N ALA A 99 8.14 16.51 -0.73
CA ALA A 99 6.80 16.10 -1.11
C ALA A 99 6.36 16.79 -2.39
N ALA A 100 5.65 16.07 -3.26
CA ALA A 100 4.89 16.67 -4.35
C ALA A 100 3.74 17.56 -3.80
N PRO A 101 3.16 18.48 -4.60
CA PRO A 101 2.16 19.43 -4.13
C PRO A 101 0.94 18.79 -3.45
N TYR A 102 0.57 19.32 -2.29
CA TYR A 102 -0.61 18.99 -1.49
C TYR A 102 -1.06 20.23 -0.69
N ALA A 103 -2.31 20.24 -0.22
CA ALA A 103 -2.87 21.37 0.53
C ALA A 103 -2.66 21.24 2.04
N ALA A 104 -2.96 20.07 2.61
CA ALA A 104 -2.83 19.82 4.05
C ALA A 104 -2.69 18.34 4.36
N ILE A 105 -2.18 18.03 5.55
CA ILE A 105 -2.19 16.68 6.13
C ILE A 105 -2.76 16.71 7.55
N GLU A 106 -3.66 15.78 7.85
CA GLU A 106 -4.32 15.64 9.16
C GLU A 106 -4.13 14.23 9.70
N GLY A 107 -4.18 14.06 11.02
CA GLY A 107 -4.18 12.74 11.67
C GLY A 107 -2.80 12.09 11.81
N LEU A 108 -1.71 12.78 11.46
CA LEU A 108 -0.35 12.31 11.75
C LEU A 108 -0.08 12.09 13.24
N THR A 109 -0.81 12.78 14.13
CA THR A 109 -0.69 12.62 15.59
C THR A 109 -1.09 11.24 16.10
N PHE A 110 -1.73 10.42 15.28
CA PHE A 110 -2.05 9.02 15.62
C PHE A 110 -0.90 8.04 15.27
N LEU A 111 0.22 8.54 14.73
CA LEU A 111 1.33 7.75 14.22
C LEU A 111 2.64 8.20 14.87
N ASP A 112 3.47 7.24 15.27
CA ASP A 112 4.77 7.55 15.88
C ASP A 112 5.91 7.60 14.85
N LYS A 113 5.80 6.82 13.77
CA LYS A 113 6.87 6.64 12.77
C LYS A 113 6.29 6.18 11.44
N VAL A 114 6.96 6.55 10.34
CA VAL A 114 6.73 5.92 9.03
C VAL A 114 7.93 5.06 8.62
N VAL A 115 7.67 3.91 8.00
CA VAL A 115 8.70 3.02 7.47
C VAL A 115 8.34 2.69 6.03
N ASP A 116 9.27 2.96 5.12
CA ASP A 116 9.21 2.43 3.76
C ASP A 116 9.97 1.10 3.71
N VAL A 117 9.35 0.10 3.09
CA VAL A 117 9.93 -1.24 2.95
C VAL A 117 10.02 -1.53 1.46
N SER A 118 11.20 -1.28 0.90
CA SER A 118 11.57 -1.68 -0.45
C SER A 118 12.23 -3.06 -0.45
N GLN A 119 12.13 -3.77 -1.57
CA GLN A 119 12.84 -5.03 -1.81
C GLN A 119 14.29 -4.80 -2.22
#